data_AF-A0A438JKB5-F1
#
_entry.id   AF-A0A438JKB5-F1
#
_cell.length_a   1.000
_cell.length_b   1.000
_cell.length_c   1.000
_cell.angle_alpha   90.00
_cell.angle_beta   90.00
_cell.angle_gamma   90.00
#
_symmetry.space_group_name_H-M   'P 1'
#
loop_
_entity.id
_entity.type
_entity.pdbx_description
1 polymer ?
#
loop_
_entity_poly.entity_id
_entity_poly.type
_entity_poly.pdbx_seq_one_letter_code
_entity_poly.pdbx_strand_id
1 'polypeptide(L)' 'MGNKKETHSYFEILRTVGIDRPSDMLFVTDVFQEAVAARAAGLEVVISIRLGNGPLPENHGFRTIETFLEI' A
#
# COMPACT_ATOMS: atom_id res chain seq x y z
N MET A 1 10.95 -12.79 9.85
CA MET A 1 10.91 -11.58 9.00
C MET A 1 9.87 -11.83 7.91
N GLY A 2 8.85 -10.98 7.79
CA GLY A 2 7.83 -11.10 6.74
C GLY A 2 8.27 -10.37 5.47
N ASN A 3 7.97 -10.95 4.30
CA ASN A 3 8.24 -10.32 3.01
C ASN A 3 7.16 -9.29 2.69
N LYS A 4 7.56 -8.06 2.34
CA LYS A 4 6.61 -6.98 2.02
C LYS A 4 5.78 -7.23 0.77
N LYS A 5 6.10 -8.25 -0.03
CA LYS A 5 5.31 -8.65 -1.21
C LYS A 5 4.26 -9.72 -0.88
N GLU A 6 4.22 -10.20 0.35
CA GLU A 6 3.27 -11.21 0.79
C GLU A 6 2.12 -10.57 1.55
N THR A 7 0.90 -10.80 1.07
CA THR A 7 -0.34 -10.35 1.72
C THR A 7 -0.40 -10.73 3.20
N HIS A 8 0.14 -11.89 3.57
CA HIS A 8 0.19 -12.35 4.96
C HIS A 8 0.92 -11.37 5.90
N SER A 9 1.98 -10.72 5.42
CA SER A 9 2.71 -9.71 6.21
C SER A 9 1.81 -8.54 6.63
N TYR A 10 0.85 -8.16 5.79
CA TYR A 10 -0.08 -7.06 6.08
C TYR A 10 -1.20 -7.47 7.04
N PHE A 11 -1.64 -8.73 7.02
CA PHE A 11 -2.54 -9.27 8.04
C PHE A 11 -1.89 -9.26 9.43
N GLU A 12 -0.61 -9.65 9.52
CA GLU A 12 0.12 -9.60 10.79
C GLU A 12 0.30 -8.16 11.30
N ILE A 13 0.55 -7.19 10.41
CA ILE A 13 0.58 -5.77 10.77
C ILE A 13 -0.79 -5.34 11.34
N LEU A 14 -1.89 -5.59 10.63
CA LEU A 14 -3.23 -5.21 11.08
C LEU A 14 -3.57 -5.81 12.45
N ARG A 15 -3.26 -7.10 12.65
CA ARG A 15 -3.44 -7.80 13.92
C ARG A 15 -2.62 -7.18 15.06
N THR A 16 -1.38 -6.77 14.76
CA THR A 16 -0.48 -6.17 15.75
C THR A 16 -0.92 -4.75 16.12
N VAL A 17 -1.41 -3.97 15.15
CA VAL A 17 -1.90 -2.61 15.39
C VAL A 17 -3.27 -2.62 16.08
N GLY A 18 -4.07 -3.67 15.89
CA GLY A 18 -5.35 -3.84 16.56
C GLY A 18 -6.48 -3.01 15.93
N ILE A 19 -6.49 -2.89 14.60
CA ILE A 19 -7.52 -2.16 13.86
C ILE A 19 -8.71 -3.09 13.55
N ASP A 20 -9.93 -2.59 13.74
CA ASP A 20 -11.17 -3.34 13.55
C ASP A 20 -11.46 -3.64 12.07
N ARG A 21 -11.20 -2.67 11.17
CA ARG A 21 -11.40 -2.82 9.72
C ARG A 21 -10.11 -2.50 8.98
N PRO A 22 -9.62 -3.39 8.08
CA PRO A 22 -8.44 -3.12 7.27
C PRO A 22 -8.49 -1.78 6.50
N SER A 23 -9.68 -1.36 6.07
CA SER A 23 -9.94 -0.10 5.38
C SER A 23 -9.66 1.17 6.19
N ASP A 24 -9.57 1.05 7.52
CA ASP A 24 -9.33 2.20 8.41
C ASP A 24 -7.83 2.56 8.49
N MET A 25 -6.97 1.79 7.81
CA MET A 25 -5.55 2.06 7.65
C MET A 25 -5.23 2.42 6.20
N LEU A 26 -4.63 3.60 6.02
CA LEU A 26 -4.03 4.01 4.75
C LEU A 26 -2.57 3.53 4.67
N PHE A 27 -2.27 2.71 3.67
CA PHE A 27 -0.92 2.28 3.34
C PHE A 27 -0.36 3.10 2.18
N VAL A 28 0.79 3.73 2.39
CA VAL A 28 1.49 4.57 1.40
C VAL A 28 2.79 3.88 1.00
N THR A 29 2.98 3.59 -0.28
CA THR A 29 4.22 2.97 -0.79
C THR A 29 4.59 3.51 -2.17
N ASP A 30 5.86 3.50 -2.52
CA ASP A 30 6.36 3.75 -3.88
C ASP A 30 6.49 2.45 -4.69
N VAL A 31 6.32 1.29 -4.07
CA VAL A 31 6.52 -0.03 -4.69
C VAL A 31 5.18 -0.66 -5.08
N PHE A 32 4.97 -0.86 -6.39
CA PHE A 32 3.74 -1.43 -6.92
C PHE A 32 3.37 -2.80 -6.32
N GLN A 33 4.33 -3.71 -6.16
CA GLN A 33 4.04 -5.05 -5.61
C GLN A 33 3.61 -5.00 -4.14
N GLU A 34 4.11 -4.04 -3.36
CA GLU A 34 3.66 -3.81 -1.99
C GLU A 34 2.22 -3.28 -1.99
N ALA A 35 1.90 -2.36 -2.90
CA ALA A 35 0.55 -1.83 -3.03
C ALA A 35 -0.48 -2.94 -3.36
N VAL A 36 -0.11 -3.85 -4.26
CA VAL A 36 -0.93 -5.03 -4.60
C VAL A 36 -1.13 -5.94 -3.40
N ALA A 37 -0.05 -6.26 -2.67
CA ALA A 37 -0.11 -7.13 -1.51
C ALA A 37 -0.96 -6.52 -0.37
N ALA A 38 -0.80 -5.23 -0.10
CA ALA A 38 -1.56 -4.49 0.91
C ALA A 38 -3.05 -4.40 0.55
N ARG A 39 -3.40 -4.08 -0.71
CA ARG A 39 -4.79 -4.04 -1.16
C ARG A 39 -5.46 -5.41 -1.08
N ALA A 40 -4.71 -6.48 -1.39
CA ALA A 40 -5.20 -7.85 -1.23
C ALA A 40 -5.47 -8.23 0.24
N ALA A 41 -4.84 -7.56 1.21
CA ALA A 41 -5.12 -7.69 2.64
C ALA A 41 -6.29 -6.80 3.11
N GLY A 42 -6.88 -6.01 2.21
CA GLY A 42 -8.03 -5.14 2.48
C GLY A 42 -7.68 -3.72 2.94
N LEU A 43 -6.40 -3.34 2.95
CA LEU A 43 -6.00 -1.97 3.30
C LEU A 43 -6.44 -0.97 2.24
N GLU A 44 -6.67 0.28 2.66
CA GLU A 44 -6.71 1.41 1.74
C GLU A 44 -5.27 1.70 1.29
N VAL A 45 -5.04 1.92 -0.01
CA VAL A 45 -3.67 2.02 -0.56
C VAL A 45 -3.53 3.18 -1.53
N VAL A 46 -2.48 3.97 -1.34
CA VAL A 46 -2.03 4.99 -2.29
C VAL A 46 -0.58 4.78 -2.68
N ILE A 47 -0.27 5.05 -3.96
CA ILE A 47 1.11 4.99 -4.45
C ILE A 47 1.71 6.40 -4.41
N SER A 48 2.83 6.56 -3.69
CA SER A 48 3.60 7.81 -3.70
C SER A 48 4.53 7.82 -4.91
N ILE A 49 4.30 8.74 -5.84
CA ILE A 49 5.17 9.01 -6.98
C ILE A 49 6.22 10.03 -6.54
N ARG A 50 7.50 9.69 -6.70
CA ARG A 50 8.64 10.56 -6.40
C ARG A 50 9.62 10.53 -7.56
N LEU A 51 10.41 11.60 -7.67
CA LEU A 51 11.49 11.66 -8.65
C LEU A 51 12.46 10.50 -8.41
N GLY A 52 12.67 9.66 -9.43
CA GLY A 52 13.53 8.48 -9.37
C GLY A 52 12.80 7.15 -9.20
N ASN A 53 11.48 7.16 -8.99
CA ASN A 53 10.69 5.92 -8.98
C ASN A 53 10.67 5.28 -10.38
N GLY A 54 10.65 3.94 -10.42
CA GLY A 54 10.43 3.21 -11.66
C GLY A 54 9.03 3.45 -12.24
N PRO A 55 8.82 3.20 -13.54
CA PRO A 55 7.51 3.38 -14.16
C PRO A 55 6.48 2.42 -13.54
N LEU A 56 5.27 2.92 -13.34
CA LEU A 56 4.13 2.10 -12.94
C LEU A 56 3.50 1.44 -14.18
N PRO A 57 2.94 0.22 -14.06
CA PRO A 57 2.17 -0.39 -15.13
C PRO A 57 0.97 0.49 -15.52
N GLU A 58 0.64 0.55 -16.81
CA GLU A 58 -0.56 1.27 -17.26
C GLU A 58 -1.84 0.67 -16.63
N ASN A 59 -2.84 1.51 -16.35
CA ASN A 59 -4.15 1.11 -15.83
C ASN A 59 -4.08 0.28 -14.52
N HIS A 60 -3.09 0.53 -13.67
CA HIS A 60 -2.88 -0.22 -12.42
C HIS A 60 -4.00 -0.07 -11.37
N GLY A 61 -4.88 0.92 -11.51
CA GLY A 61 -6.09 1.10 -10.70
C GLY A 61 -5.83 1.46 -9.24
N PHE A 62 -4.70 2.11 -8.94
CA PHE A 62 -4.41 2.68 -7.62
C PHE A 62 -4.50 4.19 -7.70
N ARG A 63 -4.94 4.84 -6.61
CA ARG A 63 -4.75 6.28 -6.45
C ARG A 63 -3.26 6.58 -6.28
N THR A 64 -2.79 7.61 -6.95
CA THR A 64 -1.41 8.11 -6.86
C THR A 64 -1.38 9.49 -6.23
N ILE A 65 -0.31 9.79 -5.49
CA ILE A 65 -0.02 11.12 -4.96
C ILE A 65 1.44 11.47 -5.24
N GLU A 66 1.74 12.73 -5.53
CA GLU A 66 3.11 13.24 -5.65
C GLU A 66 3.57 13.91 -4.35
N THR A 67 2.62 14.37 -3.53
CA THR A 67 2.87 14.96 -2.22
C THR A 67 1.86 14.48 -1.17
N PHE A 68 2.28 14.43 0.09
CA PHE A 68 1.39 14.04 1.20
C PHE A 68 0.34 15.08 1.54
N LEU A 69 0.40 16.28 0.94
CA LEU A 69 -0.65 17.29 1.07
C LEU A 69 -1.94 16.93 0.31
N GLU A 70 -1.91 15.90 -0.52
CA GLU A 70 -3.08 15.42 -1.28
C GLU A 70 -3.99 14.49 -0.47
N ILE A 71 -3.61 14.11 0.76
CA ILE A 71 -4.35 13.19 1.64
C ILE A 71 -4.62 13.78 3.02
#